data_AF-A0A5C7UIF4-F1
#
_entry.id   AF-A0A5C7UIF4-F1
#
_cell.length_a   1.000
_cell.length_b   1.000
_cell.length_c   1.000
_cell.angle_alpha   90.00
_cell.angle_beta   90.00
_cell.angle_gamma   90.00
#
_symmetry.space_group_name_H-M   'P 1'
#
loop_
_entity.id
_entity.type
_entity.pdbx_description
1 polymer ?
#
loop_
_entity_poly.entity_id
_entity_poly.type
_entity_poly.pdbx_seq_one_letter_code
_entity_poly.pdbx_strand_id
1 'polypeptide(L)'
;MDYTVDLIERIPETIRPKGDSPAEQILKFKHHREANGILKYYIEKCDYLSAYTVAFSLLEDRVRATAIVKKRDLLNSTDFEKYASMKLGHVADFIYQKSPKHKIFLQNLKSAFFNRNKLIHEAMWRVNAICLRDIEIVIELRDIVASDLRALKRQITYNNKNLTA
;
A
#
# COMPACT_ATOMS: atom_id res chain seq x y z
N MET A 1 -13.17 37.71 23.91
CA MET A 1 -13.01 36.29 23.53
C MET A 1 -11.84 36.25 22.57
N ASP A 2 -10.64 36.12 23.14
CA ASP A 2 -9.40 36.04 22.36
C ASP A 2 -9.22 34.61 21.86
N TYR A 3 -9.17 34.46 20.55
CA TYR A 3 -8.72 33.23 19.91
C TYR A 3 -7.20 33.26 19.87
N THR A 4 -6.55 32.67 20.87
CA THR A 4 -5.13 32.30 20.76
C THR A 4 -5.00 31.24 19.67
N VAL A 5 -4.59 31.70 18.49
CA VAL A 5 -4.04 30.84 17.43
C VAL A 5 -2.76 30.26 17.99
N ASP A 6 -2.78 28.99 18.37
CA ASP A 6 -1.56 28.26 18.70
C ASP A 6 -0.64 28.29 17.47
N LEU A 7 0.43 29.07 17.59
CA LEU A 7 1.56 29.09 16.68
C LEU A 7 2.12 27.66 16.62
N ILE A 8 1.83 26.96 15.52
CA ILE A 8 2.54 25.74 15.15
C ILE A 8 4.01 26.13 14.98
N GLU A 9 4.84 25.83 15.99
CA GLU A 9 6.28 26.00 15.92
C GLU A 9 6.82 25.24 14.71
N ARG A 10 7.28 25.98 13.70
CA ARG A 10 8.00 25.40 12.57
C ARG A 10 9.40 25.00 13.04
N ILE A 11 9.61 23.71 13.21
CA ILE A 11 10.93 23.11 13.51
C ILE A 11 11.86 23.33 12.29
N PRO A 12 13.13 23.74 12.48
CA PRO A 12 14.04 24.08 11.38
C PRO A 12 14.29 22.94 10.38
N GLU A 13 14.24 23.30 9.09
CA GLU A 13 14.53 22.45 7.92
C GLU A 13 16.04 22.16 7.79
N THR A 14 16.66 21.35 8.66
CA THR A 14 18.03 20.85 8.41
C THR A 14 18.35 19.50 9.06
N ILE A 15 17.35 18.63 9.23
CA ILE A 15 17.59 17.25 9.66
C ILE A 15 16.81 16.34 8.71
N ARG A 16 17.56 15.63 7.84
CA ARG A 16 17.18 14.44 7.06
C ARG A 16 15.75 13.96 7.36
N PRO A 17 14.82 13.77 6.38
CA PRO A 17 13.55 13.13 6.67
C PRO A 17 13.83 11.68 7.09
N LYS A 18 14.06 11.49 8.40
CA LYS A 18 14.12 10.19 9.03
C LYS A 18 12.74 9.60 8.76
N GLY A 19 12.69 8.37 8.24
CA GLY A 19 11.42 7.68 8.09
C GLY A 19 10.60 7.72 9.38
N ASP A 20 9.30 7.42 9.27
CA ASP A 20 8.30 7.44 10.36
C ASP A 20 8.90 7.31 11.77
N SER A 21 8.61 8.26 12.65
CA SER A 21 8.97 8.19 14.05
C SER A 21 8.45 6.89 14.70
N PRO A 22 9.06 6.41 15.81
CA PRO A 22 8.58 5.20 16.48
C PRO A 22 7.09 5.25 16.83
N ALA A 23 6.58 6.42 17.23
CA ALA A 23 5.16 6.64 17.50
C ALA A 23 4.29 6.48 16.24
N GLU A 24 4.70 7.07 15.11
CA GLU A 24 4.00 6.92 13.83
C GLU A 24 4.03 5.48 13.32
N GLN A 25 5.13 4.76 13.53
CA GLN A 25 5.21 3.34 13.16
C GLN A 25 4.23 2.48 13.97
N ILE A 26 4.12 2.73 15.28
CA ILE A 26 3.16 2.05 16.17
C ILE A 26 1.73 2.36 15.73
N LEU A 27 1.44 3.62 15.41
CA LEU A 27 0.11 4.04 14.95
C LEU A 27 -0.27 3.38 13.62
N LYS A 28 0.65 3.39 12.64
CA LYS A 28 0.44 2.72 11.34
C LYS A 28 0.24 1.21 11.52
N PHE A 29 0.98 0.59 12.44
CA PHE A 29 0.80 -0.83 12.76
C PHE A 29 -0.58 -1.11 13.37
N LYS A 30 -1.03 -0.28 14.31
CA LYS A 30 -2.37 -0.36 14.92
C LYS A 30 -3.46 -0.28 13.85
N HIS A 31 -3.42 0.74 12.98
CA HIS A 31 -4.41 0.90 11.91
C HIS A 31 -4.40 -0.26 10.91
N HIS A 32 -3.22 -0.79 10.58
CA HIS A 32 -3.14 -1.97 9.73
C HIS A 32 -3.78 -3.21 10.38
N ARG A 33 -3.60 -3.40 11.69
CA ARG A 33 -4.24 -4.49 12.43
C ARG A 33 -5.76 -4.31 12.48
N GLU A 34 -6.24 -3.10 12.74
CA GLU A 34 -7.66 -2.75 12.74
C GLU A 34 -8.31 -3.02 11.37
N ALA A 35 -7.67 -2.59 10.28
CA ALA A 35 -8.16 -2.83 8.93
C ALA A 35 -8.28 -4.32 8.58
N ASN A 36 -7.34 -5.16 9.03
CA ASN A 36 -7.45 -6.61 8.87
C ASN A 36 -8.55 -7.23 9.76
N GLY A 37 -8.78 -6.68 10.96
CA GLY A 37 -9.91 -7.07 11.80
C GLY A 37 -11.25 -6.76 11.15
N ILE A 38 -11.39 -5.57 10.55
CA ILE A 38 -12.59 -5.14 9.81
C ILE A 38 -12.81 -6.03 8.58
N LEU A 39 -11.76 -6.33 7.82
CA LEU A 39 -11.84 -7.25 6.68
C LEU A 39 -12.40 -8.62 7.09
N LYS A 40 -11.86 -9.20 8.18
CA LYS A 40 -12.32 -10.47 8.71
C LYS A 40 -13.80 -10.40 9.12
N TYR A 41 -14.20 -9.34 9.80
CA TYR A 41 -15.58 -9.10 10.20
C TYR A 41 -16.53 -9.08 8.99
N TYR A 42 -16.20 -8.36 7.92
CA TYR A 42 -17.05 -8.33 6.72
C TYR A 42 -17.14 -9.68 6.01
N ILE A 43 -16.05 -10.44 5.94
CA ILE A 43 -16.06 -11.80 5.40
C ILE A 43 -16.98 -12.71 6.23
N GLU A 44 -16.89 -12.66 7.56
CA GLU A 44 -17.73 -13.46 8.46
C GLU A 44 -19.23 -13.10 8.35
N LYS A 45 -19.54 -11.84 8.01
CA LYS A 45 -20.91 -11.37 7.78
C LYS A 45 -21.41 -11.60 6.36
N CYS A 46 -20.62 -12.22 5.49
CA CYS A 46 -20.90 -12.35 4.06
C CYS A 46 -21.14 -11.01 3.35
N ASP A 47 -20.63 -9.90 3.91
CA ASP A 47 -20.67 -8.58 3.28
C ASP A 47 -19.48 -8.44 2.33
N TYR A 48 -19.61 -9.08 1.17
CA TYR A 48 -18.51 -9.21 0.21
C TYR A 48 -18.13 -7.91 -0.46
N LEU A 49 -19.06 -6.96 -0.63
CA LEU A 49 -18.74 -5.65 -1.19
C LEU A 49 -17.83 -4.85 -0.25
N SER A 50 -18.19 -4.79 1.04
CA SER A 50 -17.38 -4.10 2.05
C SER A 50 -16.03 -4.80 2.24
N ALA A 51 -16.02 -6.14 2.32
CA ALA A 51 -14.80 -6.92 2.42
C ALA A 51 -13.86 -6.69 1.22
N TYR A 52 -14.39 -6.72 -0.01
CA TYR A 52 -13.61 -6.48 -1.21
C TYR A 52 -13.02 -5.07 -1.25
N THR A 53 -13.80 -4.07 -0.86
CA THR A 53 -13.36 -2.67 -0.79
C THR A 53 -12.19 -2.49 0.18
N VAL A 54 -12.28 -3.11 1.37
CA VAL A 54 -11.19 -3.08 2.35
C VAL A 54 -9.96 -3.85 1.86
N ALA A 55 -10.14 -5.06 1.34
CA ALA A 55 -9.05 -5.88 0.81
C ALA A 55 -8.29 -5.15 -0.30
N PHE A 56 -9.01 -4.51 -1.22
CA PHE A 56 -8.40 -3.76 -2.32
C PHE A 56 -7.67 -2.51 -1.83
N SER A 57 -8.24 -1.79 -0.85
CA SER A 57 -7.57 -0.63 -0.24
C SER A 57 -6.25 -1.02 0.43
N LEU A 58 -6.20 -2.19 1.08
CA LEU A 58 -4.97 -2.76 1.64
C LEU A 58 -3.95 -3.14 0.56
N LEU A 59 -4.40 -3.71 -0.56
CA LEU A 59 -3.53 -3.98 -1.72
C LEU A 59 -2.93 -2.69 -2.28
N GLU A 60 -3.77 -1.66 -2.48
CA GLU A 60 -3.36 -0.34 -2.98
C GLU A 60 -2.31 0.31 -2.07
N ASP A 61 -2.53 0.31 -0.74
CA ASP A 61 -1.54 0.79 0.24
C ASP A 61 -0.19 0.09 0.06
N ARG A 62 -0.20 -1.24 -0.06
CA ARG A 62 1.04 -2.04 -0.19
C ARG A 62 1.76 -1.76 -1.51
N VAL A 63 1.03 -1.60 -2.61
CA VAL A 63 1.61 -1.25 -3.92
C VAL A 63 2.26 0.13 -3.85
N ARG A 64 1.55 1.15 -3.36
CA ARG A 64 2.08 2.52 -3.26
C ARG A 64 3.27 2.59 -2.31
N ALA A 65 3.18 1.98 -1.13
CA ALA A 65 4.27 1.92 -0.17
C ALA A 65 5.54 1.29 -0.78
N THR A 66 5.38 0.24 -1.59
CA THR A 66 6.50 -0.41 -2.28
C THR A 66 7.17 0.50 -3.29
N ALA A 67 6.40 1.24 -4.10
CA ALA A 67 6.96 2.20 -5.03
C ALA A 67 7.68 3.36 -4.31
N ILE A 68 7.08 3.89 -3.24
CA ILE A 68 7.66 4.98 -2.45
C ILE A 68 8.98 4.53 -1.81
N VAL A 69 9.01 3.38 -1.14
CA VAL A 69 10.24 2.83 -0.54
C VAL A 69 11.29 2.58 -1.61
N LYS A 70 10.93 1.97 -2.75
CA LYS A 70 11.86 1.75 -3.86
C LYS A 70 12.45 3.07 -4.38
N LYS A 71 11.62 4.08 -4.61
CA LYS A 71 12.07 5.37 -5.16
C LYS A 71 12.92 6.16 -4.16
N ARG A 72 12.46 6.23 -2.91
CA ARG A 72 13.11 6.99 -1.85
C ARG A 72 14.39 6.32 -1.37
N ASP A 73 14.31 5.03 -1.03
CA ASP A 73 15.36 4.36 -0.25
C ASP A 73 16.34 3.56 -1.11
N LEU A 74 15.96 3.12 -2.31
CA LEU A 74 16.90 2.47 -3.24
C LEU A 74 17.42 3.39 -4.33
N LEU A 75 16.57 4.30 -4.84
CA LEU A 75 16.96 5.23 -5.91
C LEU A 75 17.36 6.61 -5.38
N ASN A 76 17.37 6.81 -4.06
CA ASN A 76 17.76 8.07 -3.40
C ASN A 76 17.12 9.32 -4.02
N SER A 77 15.84 9.22 -4.38
CA SER A 77 15.11 10.28 -5.08
C SER A 77 14.02 10.88 -4.20
N THR A 78 13.92 12.21 -4.20
CA THR A 78 12.91 12.98 -3.46
C THR A 78 11.55 13.02 -4.16
N ASP A 79 11.49 12.68 -5.46
CA ASP A 79 10.28 12.63 -6.27
C ASP A 79 9.53 11.29 -6.10
N PHE A 80 9.21 10.93 -4.84
CA PHE A 80 8.43 9.74 -4.50
C PHE A 80 6.94 10.05 -4.31
N GLU A 81 6.59 11.30 -4.02
CA GLU A 81 5.20 11.72 -3.75
C GLU A 81 4.28 11.52 -4.96
N LYS A 82 4.82 11.59 -6.19
CA LYS A 82 4.05 11.29 -7.41
C LYS A 82 3.38 9.92 -7.41
N TYR A 83 3.93 8.93 -6.69
CA TYR A 83 3.34 7.59 -6.62
C TYR A 83 2.10 7.52 -5.72
N ALA A 84 1.81 8.57 -4.94
CA ALA A 84 0.57 8.67 -4.16
C ALA A 84 -0.65 8.95 -5.05
N SER A 85 -0.49 9.73 -6.12
CA SER A 85 -1.58 10.11 -7.03
C SER A 85 -1.56 9.36 -8.37
N MET A 86 -0.45 8.71 -8.70
CA MET A 86 -0.31 7.95 -9.95
C MET A 86 -1.29 6.77 -10.04
N LYS A 87 -1.77 6.46 -11.25
CA LYS A 87 -2.61 5.28 -11.54
C LYS A 87 -1.88 4.00 -11.13
N LEU A 88 -2.57 3.10 -10.43
CA LEU A 88 -1.99 1.87 -9.86
C LEU A 88 -1.26 0.99 -10.89
N GLY A 89 -1.76 0.91 -12.13
CA GLY A 89 -1.09 0.17 -13.20
C GLY A 89 0.33 0.68 -13.48
N HIS A 90 0.53 2.00 -13.51
CA HIS A 90 1.86 2.61 -13.69
C HIS A 90 2.75 2.46 -12.45
N VAL A 91 2.15 2.50 -11.25
CA VAL A 91 2.88 2.23 -10.00
C VAL A 91 3.41 0.79 -10.00
N ALA A 92 2.58 -0.18 -10.39
CA ALA A 92 2.99 -1.57 -10.50
C ALA A 92 4.05 -1.78 -11.59
N ASP A 93 3.91 -1.12 -12.74
CA ASP A 93 4.94 -1.14 -13.79
C ASP A 93 6.29 -0.66 -13.26
N PHE A 94 6.32 0.44 -12.50
CA PHE A 94 7.55 0.93 -11.89
C PHE A 94 8.17 -0.06 -10.89
N ILE A 95 7.35 -0.74 -10.09
CA ILE A 95 7.83 -1.73 -9.12
C ILE A 95 8.48 -2.92 -9.84
N TYR A 96 7.87 -3.42 -10.91
CA TYR A 96 8.26 -4.69 -11.55
C TYR A 96 8.93 -4.56 -12.93
N GLN A 97 9.23 -3.33 -13.41
CA GLN A 97 9.66 -2.97 -14.77
C GLN A 97 10.82 -3.77 -15.37
N LYS A 98 11.62 -4.46 -14.54
CA LYS A 98 12.83 -5.20 -14.96
C LYS A 98 12.89 -6.62 -14.40
N SER A 99 11.77 -7.18 -13.95
CA SER A 99 11.76 -8.52 -13.36
C SER A 99 10.98 -9.52 -14.23
N PRO A 100 11.67 -10.30 -15.10
CA PRO A 100 11.03 -11.33 -15.91
C PRO A 100 10.23 -12.32 -15.07
N LYS A 101 10.72 -12.59 -13.85
CA LYS A 101 10.10 -13.46 -12.86
C LYS A 101 8.71 -13.00 -12.42
N HIS A 102 8.40 -11.70 -12.52
CA HIS A 102 7.14 -11.12 -12.06
C HIS A 102 6.17 -10.79 -13.19
N LYS A 103 6.42 -11.21 -14.44
CA LYS A 103 5.56 -10.88 -15.57
C LYS A 103 4.11 -11.33 -15.38
N ILE A 104 3.90 -12.58 -14.98
CA ILE A 104 2.56 -13.15 -14.73
C ILE A 104 1.89 -12.43 -13.55
N PHE A 105 2.64 -12.22 -12.48
CA PHE A 105 2.15 -11.51 -11.30
C PHE A 105 1.72 -10.07 -11.60
N LEU A 106 2.51 -9.33 -12.39
CA LEU A 106 2.17 -7.98 -12.84
C LEU A 106 0.89 -7.95 -13.68
N GLN A 107 0.69 -8.95 -14.54
CA GLN A 107 -0.56 -9.10 -15.28
C GLN A 107 -1.74 -9.31 -14.33
N ASN A 108 -1.60 -10.18 -13.32
CA ASN A 108 -2.65 -10.43 -12.33
C ASN A 108 -2.99 -9.17 -11.51
N LEU A 109 -1.98 -8.39 -11.09
CA LEU A 109 -2.18 -7.10 -10.43
C LEU A 109 -2.97 -6.12 -11.30
N LYS A 110 -2.57 -5.97 -12.57
CA LYS A 110 -3.26 -5.06 -13.50
C LYS A 110 -4.70 -5.50 -13.77
N SER A 111 -4.93 -6.81 -13.92
CA SER A 111 -6.27 -7.37 -14.04
C SER A 111 -7.12 -7.07 -12.80
N ALA A 112 -6.57 -7.22 -11.59
CA ALA A 112 -7.27 -6.88 -10.36
C ALA A 112 -7.63 -5.38 -10.30
N PHE A 113 -6.72 -4.49 -10.71
CA PHE A 113 -7.00 -3.04 -10.73
C PHE A 113 -8.11 -2.67 -11.71
N PHE A 114 -8.12 -3.29 -12.89
CA PHE A 114 -9.19 -3.10 -13.87
C PHE A 114 -10.52 -3.66 -13.36
N ASN A 115 -10.49 -4.89 -12.83
CA ASN A 115 -11.67 -5.59 -12.34
C ASN A 115 -12.32 -4.89 -11.15
N ARG A 116 -11.55 -4.18 -10.30
CA ARG A 116 -12.11 -3.45 -9.17
C ARG A 116 -13.20 -2.47 -9.57
N ASN A 117 -12.96 -1.64 -10.59
CA ASN A 117 -13.97 -0.70 -11.05
C ASN A 117 -15.17 -1.44 -11.65
N LYS A 118 -14.92 -2.48 -12.47
CA LYS A 118 -15.98 -3.31 -13.05
C LYS A 118 -16.88 -3.93 -11.99
N LEU A 119 -16.29 -4.59 -10.99
CA LEU A 119 -17.00 -5.30 -9.92
C LEU A 119 -17.76 -4.36 -8.99
N ILE A 120 -17.17 -3.21 -8.63
CA ILE A 120 -17.87 -2.20 -7.83
C ILE A 120 -19.09 -1.65 -8.58
N HIS A 121 -18.95 -1.34 -9.87
CA HIS A 121 -20.07 -0.89 -10.68
C HIS A 121 -21.15 -1.98 -10.78
N GLU A 122 -20.77 -3.22 -11.09
CA GLU A 122 -21.73 -4.33 -11.13
C GLU A 122 -22.44 -4.54 -9.79
N ALA A 123 -21.75 -4.37 -8.66
CA ALA A 123 -22.32 -4.51 -7.33
C ALA A 123 -23.41 -3.47 -7.02
N MET A 124 -23.48 -2.36 -7.76
CA MET A 124 -24.54 -1.34 -7.59
C MET A 124 -25.93 -1.87 -7.97
N TRP A 125 -26.04 -2.82 -8.90
CA TRP A 125 -27.31 -3.39 -9.36
C TRP A 125 -27.39 -4.91 -9.20
N ARG A 126 -26.28 -5.57 -8.87
CA ARG A 126 -26.20 -7.01 -8.63
C ARG A 126 -25.44 -7.30 -7.34
N VAL A 127 -26.18 -7.55 -6.26
CA VAL A 127 -25.62 -7.75 -4.90
C VAL A 127 -24.60 -8.91 -4.81
N ASN A 128 -24.73 -9.93 -5.66
CA ASN A 128 -23.81 -11.07 -5.73
C ASN A 128 -22.73 -10.94 -6.82
N ALA A 129 -22.46 -9.72 -7.32
CA ALA A 129 -21.40 -9.50 -8.31
C ALA A 129 -20.00 -9.80 -7.75
N ILE A 130 -19.83 -9.70 -6.43
CA ILE A 130 -18.58 -9.96 -5.72
C ILE A 130 -18.78 -11.18 -4.84
N CYS A 131 -17.84 -12.12 -4.91
CA CYS A 131 -17.84 -13.32 -4.08
C CYS A 131 -16.57 -13.45 -3.24
N LEU A 132 -16.54 -14.44 -2.34
CA LEU A 132 -15.38 -14.71 -1.50
C LEU A 132 -14.11 -14.91 -2.31
N ARG A 133 -14.20 -15.56 -3.48
CA ARG A 133 -13.04 -15.82 -4.34
C ARG A 133 -12.39 -14.53 -4.85
N ASP A 134 -13.18 -13.50 -5.16
CA ASP A 134 -12.63 -12.21 -5.59
C ASP A 134 -11.82 -11.54 -4.48
N ILE A 135 -12.27 -11.69 -3.24
CA ILE A 135 -11.61 -11.16 -2.05
C ILE A 135 -10.30 -11.94 -1.79
N GLU A 136 -10.34 -13.26 -1.88
CA GLU A 136 -9.17 -14.13 -1.72
C GLU A 136 -8.06 -13.76 -2.72
N ILE A 137 -8.39 -13.57 -3.99
CA ILE A 137 -7.42 -13.18 -5.02
C ILE A 137 -6.75 -11.85 -4.65
N VAL A 138 -7.52 -10.86 -4.17
CA VAL A 138 -6.96 -9.57 -3.76
C VAL A 138 -6.05 -9.72 -2.53
N ILE A 139 -6.42 -10.57 -1.58
CA ILE A 139 -5.59 -10.89 -0.39
C ILE A 139 -4.28 -11.58 -0.81
N GLU A 140 -4.35 -12.57 -1.70
CA GLU A 140 -3.17 -13.28 -2.23
C GLU A 140 -2.20 -12.29 -2.89
N LEU A 141 -2.71 -11.40 -3.76
CA LEU A 141 -1.89 -10.37 -4.41
C LEU A 141 -1.27 -9.41 -3.38
N ARG A 142 -2.05 -8.97 -2.39
CA ARG A 142 -1.59 -8.08 -1.31
C ARG A 142 -0.45 -8.71 -0.53
N ASP A 143 -0.57 -9.99 -0.20
CA ASP A 143 0.41 -10.69 0.62
C ASP A 143 1.74 -10.89 -0.11
N ILE A 144 1.69 -11.11 -1.43
CA ILE A 144 2.88 -11.13 -2.30
C ILE A 144 3.56 -9.75 -2.28
N VAL A 145 2.83 -8.66 -2.56
CA VAL A 145 3.41 -7.30 -2.53
C VAL A 145 3.98 -6.96 -1.15
N ALA A 146 3.28 -7.36 -0.08
CA ALA A 146 3.76 -7.15 1.30
C ALA A 146 5.06 -7.94 1.57
N SER A 147 5.18 -9.14 1.03
CA SER A 147 6.42 -9.94 1.10
C SER A 147 7.57 -9.24 0.39
N ASP A 148 7.34 -8.74 -0.82
CA ASP A 148 8.34 -8.02 -1.61
C ASP A 148 8.78 -6.72 -0.91
N LEU A 149 7.84 -5.97 -0.34
CA LEU A 149 8.14 -4.79 0.48
C LEU A 149 9.04 -5.13 1.67
N ARG A 150 8.77 -6.24 2.37
CA ARG A 150 9.62 -6.70 3.49
C ARG A 150 11.01 -7.08 3.00
N ALA A 151 11.12 -7.77 1.86
CA ALA A 151 12.40 -8.11 1.25
C ALA A 151 13.20 -6.84 0.89
N LEU A 152 12.52 -5.84 0.31
CA LEU A 152 13.10 -4.55 -0.05
C LEU A 152 13.67 -3.81 1.18
N LYS A 153 12.87 -3.70 2.25
CA LYS A 153 13.29 -3.04 3.50
C LYS A 153 14.50 -3.74 4.15
N ARG A 154 14.58 -5.07 4.06
CA ARG A 154 15.74 -5.84 4.54
C ARG A 154 17.01 -5.54 3.74
N GLN A 155 16.91 -5.46 2.41
CA GLN A 155 18.05 -5.10 1.54
C GLN A 155 18.59 -3.70 1.86
N ILE A 156 17.71 -2.73 2.05
CA ILE A 156 18.10 -1.35 2.45
C ILE A 156 18.86 -1.36 3.78
N THR A 157 18.37 -2.13 4.76
CA THR A 157 19.02 -2.24 6.08
C THR A 157 20.42 -2.84 5.96
N TYR A 158 20.60 -3.86 5.13
CA TYR A 158 21.91 -4.48 4.88
C TYR A 158 22.89 -3.50 4.20
N ASN A 159 22.45 -2.81 3.14
CA ASN A 159 23.29 -1.85 2.43
C ASN A 159 23.76 -0.69 3.33
N ASN A 160 22.90 -0.20 4.22
CA ASN A 160 23.26 0.87 5.16
C ASN A 160 24.30 0.42 6.21
N LYS A 161 24.25 -0.84 6.66
CA LYS A 161 25.25 -1.38 7.60
C LYS A 161 26.62 -1.51 6.95
N ASN A 162 26.68 -1.91 5.68
CA ASN A 162 27.95 -2.06 4.97
C ASN A 162 28.59 -0.73 4.55
N LEU A 163 27.82 0.36 4.53
CA LEU A 163 28.31 1.72 4.27
C LEU A 163 28.82 2.43 5.54
N THR A 164 28.59 1.85 6.72
CA THR A 164 28.96 2.43 8.04
C THR A 164 30.02 1.61 8.79
N ALA A 165 30.49 0.51 8.19
CA ALA A 165 31.61 -0.31 8.64
C ALA A 165 32.86 0.02 7.80
#